data_AF-A8Y1A2-F1
#
_entry.id   AF-A8Y1A2-F1
#
_cell.length_a   1.000
_cell.length_b   1.000
_cell.length_c   1.000
_cell.angle_alpha   90.00
_cell.angle_beta   90.00
_cell.angle_gamma   90.00
#
_symmetry.space_group_name_H-M   'P 1'
#
loop_
_entity.id
_entity.type
_entity.pdbx_description
1 polymer ?
#
loop_
_entity_poly.entity_id
_entity_poly.type
_entity_poly.pdbx_seq_one_letter_code
_entity_poly.pdbx_strand_id
1 'polypeptide(L)'
;MNTLIFWDSTLAYSAQNYADTCPTSKSGATGYGENIFNKFTTSPATYLDGYATDAPYKWDEQLSDFGLSSLTMDATILASGVADATQMYWAKTKYVGCGVKNCGPDPSQANKTRIVVVCHYTPK
;
A
#
# COMPACT_ATOMS: atom_id res chain seq x y z
N MET A 1 11.12 -11.59 -19.15
CA MET A 1 11.16 -12.16 -17.79
C MET A 1 9.73 -12.27 -17.32
N ASN A 2 9.30 -13.45 -16.84
CA ASN A 2 7.94 -13.67 -16.36
C ASN A 2 7.92 -13.35 -14.86
N THR A 3 7.67 -12.08 -14.50
CA THR A 3 7.66 -11.64 -13.10
C THR A 3 6.27 -11.88 -12.51
N LEU A 4 5.97 -13.13 -12.21
CA LEU A 4 4.75 -13.48 -11.47
C LEU A 4 4.97 -13.17 -9.99
N ILE A 5 4.08 -12.36 -9.42
CA ILE A 5 3.97 -12.14 -7.98
C ILE A 5 2.99 -13.17 -7.40
N PHE A 6 3.32 -13.73 -6.24
CA PHE A 6 2.51 -14.73 -5.55
C PHE A 6 1.93 -14.16 -4.26
N TRP A 7 0.74 -14.61 -3.90
CA TRP A 7 0.17 -14.32 -2.60
C TRP A 7 0.93 -15.07 -1.50
N ASP A 8 1.28 -14.38 -0.42
CA ASP A 8 1.88 -14.96 0.79
C ASP A 8 0.98 -14.68 2.01
N SER A 9 0.50 -15.75 2.62
CA SER A 9 -0.41 -15.65 3.78
C SER A 9 0.26 -15.13 5.05
N THR A 10 1.57 -15.29 5.20
CA THR A 10 2.34 -14.74 6.33
C THR A 10 2.46 -13.23 6.19
N LEU A 11 2.78 -12.74 4.99
CA LEU A 11 2.79 -11.31 4.69
C LEU A 11 1.39 -10.71 4.85
N ALA A 12 0.34 -11.41 4.43
CA ALA A 12 -1.03 -10.95 4.57
C ALA A 12 -1.45 -10.85 6.03
N TYR A 13 -1.11 -11.83 6.86
CA TYR A 13 -1.35 -11.79 8.30
C TYR A 13 -0.60 -10.62 8.96
N SER A 14 0.67 -10.42 8.60
CA SER A 14 1.48 -9.27 9.06
C SER A 14 0.86 -7.93 8.67
N ALA A 15 0.47 -7.77 7.40
CA ALA A 15 -0.15 -6.56 6.88
C ALA A 15 -1.51 -6.29 7.52
N GLN A 16 -2.33 -7.33 7.73
CA GLN A 16 -3.62 -7.22 8.39
C GLN A 16 -3.48 -6.82 9.86
N ASN A 17 -2.54 -7.41 10.60
CA ASN A 17 -2.26 -7.00 11.99
C ASN A 17 -1.90 -5.52 12.08
N TYR A 18 -1.11 -5.00 11.12
CA TYR A 18 -0.79 -3.58 11.10
C TYR A 18 -2.01 -2.75 10.67
N ALA A 19 -2.77 -3.15 9.65
CA ALA A 19 -3.99 -2.46 9.24
C ALA A 19 -5.03 -2.37 10.38
N ASP A 20 -5.14 -3.39 11.23
CA ASP A 20 -6.04 -3.44 12.38
C ASP A 20 -5.71 -2.39 13.46
N THR A 21 -4.46 -1.90 13.52
CA THR A 21 -4.10 -0.77 14.39
C THR A 21 -4.48 0.59 13.79
N CYS A 22 -5.10 0.59 12.61
CA CYS A 22 -5.54 1.80 11.92
C CYS A 22 -4.42 2.84 11.74
N PRO A 23 -3.26 2.48 11.16
CA PRO A 23 -2.12 3.37 11.03
C PRO A 23 -2.39 4.51 10.06
N THR A 24 -1.69 5.63 10.23
CA THR A 24 -1.68 6.77 9.30
C THR A 24 -0.36 6.87 8.53
N SER A 25 0.64 6.07 8.88
CA SER A 25 1.96 6.03 8.26
C SER A 25 2.46 4.60 8.10
N LYS A 26 3.57 4.43 7.37
CA LYS A 26 4.28 3.15 7.25
C LYS A 26 4.81 2.68 8.62
N SER A 27 4.88 1.36 8.83
CA SER A 27 5.31 0.71 10.07
C SER A 27 6.79 0.91 10.37
N GLY A 28 7.61 1.17 9.36
CA GLY A 28 9.06 1.31 9.49
C GLY A 28 9.81 -0.02 9.70
N ALA A 29 9.12 -1.15 9.60
CA ALA A 29 9.74 -2.47 9.70
C ALA A 29 10.75 -2.71 8.55
N THR A 30 11.80 -3.47 8.84
CA THR A 30 12.93 -3.65 7.91
C THR A 30 12.90 -4.96 7.13
N GLY A 31 12.05 -5.92 7.50
CA GLY A 31 12.00 -7.27 6.91
C GLY A 31 11.18 -7.41 5.62
N TYR A 32 10.44 -6.37 5.22
CA TYR A 32 9.59 -6.37 4.03
C TYR A 32 9.51 -4.98 3.41
N GLY A 33 9.14 -4.93 2.13
CA GLY A 33 8.62 -3.71 1.51
C GLY A 33 7.21 -3.41 2.03
N GLU A 34 6.79 -2.15 2.03
CA GLU A 34 5.46 -1.77 2.51
C GLU A 34 4.87 -0.59 1.75
N ASN A 35 3.63 -0.78 1.28
CA ASN A 35 2.77 0.29 0.81
C ASN A 35 1.57 0.45 1.76
N ILE A 36 1.12 1.70 1.92
CA ILE A 36 -0.07 2.05 2.70
C ILE A 36 -0.97 2.95 1.86
N PHE A 37 -2.27 2.73 1.93
CA PHE A 37 -3.28 3.57 1.28
C PHE A 37 -4.35 3.94 2.29
N ASN A 38 -4.67 5.23 2.38
CA ASN A 38 -5.75 5.74 3.22
C ASN A 38 -6.82 6.37 2.33
N LYS A 39 -8.08 5.99 2.54
CA LYS A 39 -9.24 6.58 1.89
C LYS A 39 -10.23 7.08 2.93
N PHE A 40 -10.78 8.27 2.69
CA PHE A 40 -11.88 8.81 3.47
C PHE A 40 -13.16 8.78 2.62
N THR A 41 -14.20 8.16 3.13
CA THR A 41 -15.50 8.01 2.47
C THR A 41 -16.62 8.57 3.34
N THR A 42 -17.61 9.20 2.71
CA THR A 42 -18.84 9.67 3.36
C THR A 42 -19.90 8.58 3.48
N SER A 43 -19.79 7.50 2.70
CA SER A 43 -20.73 6.37 2.73
C SER A 43 -20.20 5.25 3.61
N PRO A 44 -21.09 4.48 4.30
CA PRO A 44 -20.68 3.30 5.05
C PRO A 44 -19.91 2.32 4.15
N ALA A 45 -18.66 2.03 4.50
CA ALA A 45 -17.84 1.05 3.82
C ALA A 45 -18.06 -0.32 4.46
N THR A 46 -19.17 -0.96 4.09
CA THR A 46 -19.54 -2.31 4.58
C THR A 46 -18.81 -3.41 3.82
N TYR A 47 -18.48 -3.18 2.55
CA TYR A 47 -17.68 -4.08 1.71
C TYR A 47 -16.32 -3.44 1.45
N LEU A 48 -15.25 -4.20 1.68
CA LEU A 48 -13.88 -3.69 1.59
C LEU A 48 -13.13 -4.19 0.34
N ASP A 49 -13.69 -5.16 -0.38
CA ASP A 49 -13.05 -5.80 -1.54
C ASP A 49 -12.65 -4.81 -2.63
N GLY A 50 -13.43 -3.74 -2.84
CA GLY A 50 -13.09 -2.70 -3.82
C GLY A 50 -11.76 -2.00 -3.54
N TYR A 51 -11.34 -1.94 -2.27
CA TYR A 51 -10.07 -1.33 -1.89
C TYR A 51 -8.85 -2.19 -2.26
N ALA A 52 -9.06 -3.48 -2.56
CA ALA A 52 -8.02 -4.33 -3.15
C ALA A 52 -7.64 -3.87 -4.57
N THR A 53 -8.52 -3.12 -5.25
CA THR A 53 -8.24 -2.50 -6.56
C THR A 53 -7.83 -1.04 -6.40
N ASP A 54 -8.56 -0.26 -5.60
CA ASP A 54 -8.30 1.19 -5.44
C ASP A 54 -6.87 1.47 -4.97
N ALA A 55 -6.35 0.69 -4.00
CA ALA A 55 -5.02 0.90 -3.45
C ALA A 55 -3.89 0.69 -4.49
N PRO A 56 -3.77 -0.48 -5.15
CA PRO A 56 -2.75 -0.67 -6.18
C PRO A 56 -2.91 0.26 -7.38
N TYR A 57 -4.14 0.59 -7.78
CA TYR A 57 -4.35 1.58 -8.83
C TYR A 57 -3.81 2.96 -8.42
N LYS A 58 -4.07 3.39 -7.17
CA LYS A 58 -3.55 4.68 -6.71
C LYS A 58 -2.03 4.71 -6.53
N TRP A 59 -1.43 3.59 -6.14
CA TRP A 59 0.03 3.48 -6.10
C TRP A 59 0.63 3.52 -7.50
N ASP A 60 0.05 2.82 -8.48
CA ASP A 60 0.49 2.83 -9.88
C ASP A 60 0.43 4.23 -10.52
N GLU A 61 -0.66 4.99 -10.24
CA GLU A 61 -0.83 6.37 -10.74
C GLU A 61 0.36 7.28 -10.42
N GLN A 62 1.17 6.99 -9.38
CA GLN A 62 2.38 7.75 -9.08
C GLN A 62 3.36 7.81 -10.26
N LEU A 63 3.44 6.77 -11.10
CA LEU A 63 4.29 6.81 -12.29
C LEU A 63 3.79 7.81 -13.33
N SER A 64 2.47 7.92 -13.49
CA SER A 64 1.86 8.89 -14.38
C SER A 64 1.96 10.31 -13.81
N ASP A 65 1.75 10.46 -12.50
CA ASP A 65 1.70 11.76 -11.82
C ASP A 65 3.09 12.40 -11.70
N PHE A 66 4.13 11.61 -11.44
CA PHE A 66 5.47 12.12 -11.12
C PHE A 66 6.55 11.74 -12.14
N GLY A 67 6.33 10.70 -12.94
CA GLY A 67 7.33 10.14 -13.84
C GLY A 67 8.48 9.41 -13.11
N LEU A 68 9.23 8.61 -13.88
CA LEU A 68 10.39 7.89 -13.39
C LEU A 68 11.63 8.27 -14.20
N SER A 69 12.52 9.08 -13.61
CA SER A 69 13.70 9.62 -14.31
C SER A 69 14.89 8.66 -14.37
N SER A 70 14.88 7.60 -13.55
CA SER A 70 15.95 6.59 -13.46
C SER A 70 15.39 5.26 -12.98
N LEU A 71 15.97 4.15 -13.47
CA LEU A 71 15.71 2.80 -12.95
C LEU A 71 16.61 2.45 -11.75
N THR A 72 17.59 3.30 -11.44
CA THR A 72 18.40 3.18 -10.23
C THR A 72 17.69 3.91 -9.10
N MET A 73 17.30 3.17 -8.07
CA MET A 73 16.66 3.73 -6.89
C MET A 73 17.68 4.42 -6.00
N ASP A 74 17.49 5.72 -5.77
CA ASP A 74 18.26 6.52 -4.82
C ASP A 74 17.33 7.41 -3.97
N ALA A 75 17.91 8.22 -3.08
CA ALA A 75 17.13 9.11 -2.23
C ALA A 75 16.30 10.14 -3.02
N THR A 76 16.76 10.54 -4.21
CA THR A 76 16.06 11.50 -5.08
C THR A 76 14.81 10.86 -5.68
N ILE A 77 14.92 9.64 -6.20
CA ILE A 77 13.77 8.89 -6.73
C ILE A 77 12.77 8.55 -5.61
N LEU A 78 13.25 8.14 -4.43
CA LEU A 78 12.35 7.89 -3.30
C LEU A 78 11.58 9.15 -2.86
N ALA A 79 12.21 10.32 -2.96
CA ALA A 79 11.60 11.60 -2.63
C ALA A 79 10.70 12.15 -3.76
N SER A 80 10.72 11.58 -4.96
CA SER A 80 9.94 12.08 -6.11
C SER A 80 8.46 11.68 -6.08
N GLY A 81 8.03 10.90 -5.08
CA GLY A 81 6.64 10.48 -4.93
C GLY A 81 6.28 9.15 -5.61
N VAL A 82 7.26 8.43 -6.17
CA VAL A 82 7.06 7.14 -6.87
C VAL A 82 7.34 5.91 -6.02
N ALA A 83 7.52 6.08 -4.71
CA ALA A 83 7.97 5.01 -3.82
C ALA A 83 7.00 3.81 -3.78
N ASP A 84 5.69 4.05 -3.82
CA ASP A 84 4.72 2.95 -3.75
C ASP A 84 4.60 2.23 -5.09
N ALA A 85 4.57 2.97 -6.20
CA ALA A 85 4.63 2.38 -7.55
C ALA A 85 5.87 1.51 -7.73
N THR A 86 7.04 2.05 -7.41
CA THR A 86 8.31 1.33 -7.64
C THR A 86 8.42 0.08 -6.78
N GLN A 87 7.79 0.04 -5.60
CA GLN A 87 7.63 -1.19 -4.82
C GLN A 87 6.76 -2.24 -5.53
N MET A 88 5.67 -1.85 -6.20
CA MET A 88 4.83 -2.76 -6.98
C MET A 88 5.58 -3.37 -8.16
N TYR A 89 6.46 -2.59 -8.79
CA TYR A 89 7.23 -3.00 -9.97
C TYR A 89 8.64 -3.50 -9.66
N TRP A 90 8.97 -3.68 -8.39
CA TRP A 90 10.31 -4.06 -7.99
C TRP A 90 10.64 -5.48 -8.48
N ALA A 91 11.57 -5.59 -9.42
CA ALA A 91 11.82 -6.83 -10.17
C ALA A 91 12.23 -8.03 -9.29
N LYS A 92 12.76 -7.78 -8.09
CA LYS A 92 13.15 -8.83 -7.15
C LYS A 92 12.02 -9.30 -6.25
N THR A 93 10.95 -8.51 -6.09
CA THR A 93 9.77 -8.88 -5.32
C THR A 93 9.10 -10.09 -5.95
N LYS A 94 8.75 -11.08 -5.12
CA LYS A 94 8.09 -12.31 -5.56
C LYS A 94 6.78 -12.58 -4.83
N TYR A 95 6.63 -12.01 -3.64
CA TYR A 95 5.53 -12.28 -2.74
C TYR A 95 4.90 -10.97 -2.30
N VAL A 96 3.58 -10.98 -2.20
CA VAL A 96 2.79 -9.91 -1.62
C VAL A 96 1.73 -10.49 -0.71
N GLY A 97 1.46 -9.80 0.39
CA GLY A 97 0.29 -10.06 1.23
C GLY A 97 -0.25 -8.75 1.77
N CYS A 98 -1.57 -8.60 1.75
CA CYS A 98 -2.23 -7.35 2.10
C CYS A 98 -3.30 -7.55 3.17
N GLY A 99 -3.58 -6.48 3.90
CA GLY A 99 -4.69 -6.37 4.84
C GLY A 99 -5.44 -5.07 4.65
N VAL A 100 -6.73 -5.08 4.99
CA VAL A 100 -7.62 -3.92 4.89
C VAL A 100 -8.42 -3.76 6.17
N LYS A 101 -8.62 -2.51 6.59
CA LYS A 101 -9.42 -2.19 7.77
C LYS A 101 -10.30 -0.98 7.53
N ASN A 102 -11.56 -1.13 7.92
CA ASN A 102 -12.43 0.01 8.22
C ASN A 102 -12.12 0.51 9.63
N CYS A 103 -11.57 1.72 9.72
CA CYS A 103 -11.15 2.36 10.96
C CYS A 103 -12.24 3.23 11.60
N GLY A 104 -13.44 3.22 11.03
CA GLY A 104 -14.56 4.02 11.49
C GLY A 104 -14.42 5.51 11.19
N PRO A 105 -15.31 6.35 11.75
CA PRO A 105 -15.29 7.79 11.57
C PRO A 105 -14.00 8.42 12.10
N ASP A 106 -13.40 9.30 11.30
CA ASP A 106 -12.23 10.08 11.69
C ASP A 106 -12.64 11.53 12.00
N PRO A 107 -12.54 11.98 13.26
CA PRO A 107 -12.91 13.35 13.65
C PRO A 107 -12.09 14.44 12.96
N SER A 108 -10.85 14.13 12.54
CA SER A 108 -9.99 15.09 11.83
C SER A 108 -10.39 15.28 10.36
N GLN A 109 -11.30 14.45 9.85
CA GLN A 109 -11.75 14.43 8.46
C GLN A 109 -13.26 14.59 8.34
N ALA A 110 -13.84 15.49 9.14
CA ALA A 110 -15.28 15.77 9.19
C ALA A 110 -16.13 14.50 9.43
N ASN A 111 -15.64 13.59 10.29
CA ASN A 111 -16.26 12.31 10.62
C ASN A 111 -16.48 11.37 9.41
N LYS A 112 -15.72 11.56 8.32
CA LYS A 112 -15.68 10.57 7.24
C LYS A 112 -15.15 9.24 7.76
N THR A 113 -15.68 8.14 7.24
CA THR A 113 -15.16 6.81 7.52
C THR A 113 -13.80 6.65 6.86
N ARG A 114 -12.78 6.24 7.62
CA ARG A 114 -11.44 5.98 7.10
C ARG A 114 -11.25 4.50 6.81
N ILE A 115 -10.75 4.20 5.62
CA ILE A 115 -10.28 2.88 5.22
C ILE A 115 -8.77 2.92 5.08
N VAL A 116 -8.10 1.91 5.61
CA VAL A 116 -6.66 1.71 5.41
C VAL A 116 -6.41 0.37 4.73
N VAL A 117 -5.56 0.37 3.71
CA VAL A 117 -5.00 -0.83 3.08
C VAL A 117 -3.50 -0.81 3.32
N VAL A 118 -2.95 -1.95 3.73
CA VAL A 118 -1.51 -2.18 3.91
C VAL A 118 -1.15 -3.38 3.05
N CYS A 119 -0.07 -3.29 2.27
CA CYS A 119 0.53 -4.43 1.58
C CYS A 119 2.00 -4.57 1.99
N HIS A 120 2.41 -5.79 2.32
CA HIS A 120 3.79 -6.17 2.57
C HIS A 120 4.34 -6.98 1.41
N TYR A 121 5.61 -6.76 1.08
CA TYR A 121 6.28 -7.31 -0.10
C TYR A 121 7.58 -8.01 0.30
N THR A 122 7.89 -9.15 -0.33
CA THR A 122 9.21 -9.78 -0.18
C THR A 122 9.67 -10.50 -1.45
N PRO A 123 10.98 -10.59 -1.72
CA PRO A 123 12.05 -9.77 -1.13
C PRO A 123 11.85 -8.27 -1.36
N LYS A 124 12.33 -7.45 -0.42
CA LYS A 124 12.37 -5.99 -0.54
C LYS A 124 13.43 -5.53 -1.56
#